data_AF-A0A8H9F7C7-F1
#
_entry.id   AF-A0A8H9F7C7-F1
#
_cell.length_a   1.000
_cell.length_b   1.000
_cell.length_c   1.000
_cell.angle_alpha   90.00
_cell.angle_beta   90.00
_cell.angle_gamma   90.00
#
_symmetry.space_group_name_H-M   'P 1'
#
loop_
_entity.id
_entity.type
_entity.pdbx_description
1 polymer ?
#
loop_
_entity_poly.entity_id
_entity_poly.type
_entity_poly.pdbx_seq_one_letter_code
_entity_poly.pdbx_strand_id
1 'polypeptide(L)' 'MALGMPAIRVLNTARAQEITQKNLSQAELMNNLNQDFMTAFKDKNVENGVIFAGEDVNLIHQKQSAQQIINELAQGLEK' A
#
# COMPACT_ATOMS: atom_id res chain seq x y z
N MET A 1 26.06 -8.60 -10.63
CA MET A 1 25.50 -8.03 -9.39
C MET A 1 24.11 -7.51 -9.71
N ALA A 2 23.08 -8.35 -9.58
CA ALA A 2 21.70 -7.86 -9.64
C ALA A 2 21.42 -7.29 -8.24
N LEU A 3 21.38 -5.96 -8.11
CA LEU A 3 20.73 -5.31 -6.99
C LEU A 3 19.32 -5.90 -6.92
N GLY A 4 19.03 -6.64 -5.84
CA GLY A 4 17.74 -7.32 -5.67
C GLY A 4 16.61 -6.33 -5.93
N MET A 5 15.62 -6.74 -6.73
CA MET A 5 14.51 -5.86 -7.07
C MET A 5 13.84 -5.35 -5.78
N PRO A 6 13.52 -4.05 -5.68
CA PRO A 6 12.80 -3.53 -4.52
C PRO A 6 11.43 -4.22 -4.43
N ALA A 7 11.18 -4.89 -3.31
CA ALA A 7 9.87 -5.45 -3.02
C ALA A 7 8.86 -4.32 -2.83
N ILE A 8 7.74 -4.39 -3.54
CA ILE A 8 6.63 -3.43 -3.38
C ILE A 8 5.76 -3.91 -2.23
N ARG A 9 5.55 -3.06 -1.23
CA ARG A 9 4.68 -3.37 -0.08
C ARG A 9 3.25 -2.94 -0.37
N VAL A 10 2.33 -3.88 -0.19
CA VAL A 10 0.89 -3.70 -0.42
C VAL A 10 0.12 -4.31 0.74
N LEU A 11 -1.12 -3.84 0.96
CA LEU A 11 -2.04 -4.51 1.87
C LEU A 11 -2.34 -5.92 1.37
N ASN A 12 -2.58 -6.84 2.31
CA ASN A 12 -2.91 -8.22 2.02
C ASN A 12 -4.38 -8.37 1.60
N THR A 13 -4.70 -7.95 0.37
CA THR A 13 -6.02 -8.11 -0.25
C THR A 13 -6.10 -9.41 -1.06
N ALA A 14 -7.32 -9.87 -1.36
CA ALA A 14 -7.52 -11.05 -2.21
C ALA A 14 -6.85 -10.87 -3.58
N ARG A 15 -6.96 -9.66 -4.17
CA ARG A 15 -6.30 -9.33 -5.43
C ARG A 15 -4.77 -9.33 -5.33
N ALA A 16 -4.19 -8.82 -4.25
CA ALA A 16 -2.74 -8.86 -4.04
C ALA A 16 -2.23 -10.31 -3.95
N GLN A 17 -2.95 -11.21 -3.28
CA GLN A 17 -2.62 -12.64 -3.22
C GLN A 17 -2.72 -13.33 -4.59
N GLU A 18 -3.70 -12.94 -5.41
CA GLU A 18 -3.86 -13.47 -6.77
C GLU A 18 -2.66 -13.09 -7.65
N ILE A 19 -2.17 -11.84 -7.55
CA ILE A 19 -1.03 -11.37 -8.33
C ILE A 19 0.26 -12.08 -7.93
N THR A 20 0.49 -12.32 -6.64
CA THR A 20 1.72 -13.01 -6.17
C THR A 20 1.78 -14.47 -6.59
N GLN A 21 0.64 -15.09 -6.88
CA GLN A 21 0.56 -16.47 -7.40
C GLN A 21 0.75 -16.55 -8.92
N LYS A 22 0.67 -15.43 -9.65
CA LYS A 22 0.85 -15.39 -11.10
C LYS A 22 2.33 -15.27 -11.47
N ASN A 23 2.75 -16.05 -12.46
CA ASN A 23 4.08 -15.90 -13.06
C ASN A 23 4.05 -14.78 -14.09
N LEU A 24 4.11 -13.52 -13.63
CA LEU A 24 4.06 -12.34 -14.48
C LEU A 24 5.47 -11.86 -14.82
N SER A 25 5.66 -11.37 -16.04
CA SER A 25 6.80 -10.51 -16.34
C SER A 25 6.72 -9.21 -15.53
N GLN A 26 7.86 -8.53 -15.38
CA GLN A 26 7.90 -7.25 -14.66
C GLN A 26 6.96 -6.19 -15.27
N ALA A 27 6.86 -6.13 -16.59
CA ALA A 27 5.97 -5.19 -17.28
C ALA A 27 4.49 -5.50 -17.00
N GLU A 28 4.12 -6.78 -17.01
CA GLU A 28 2.76 -7.21 -16.69
C GLU A 28 2.41 -6.94 -15.22
N LEU A 29 3.34 -7.21 -14.30
CA LEU A 29 3.17 -6.90 -12.88
C LEU A 29 2.89 -5.41 -12.68
N MET A 30 3.73 -4.53 -13.25
CA MET A 30 3.56 -3.08 -13.11
C MET A 30 2.24 -2.58 -13.71
N ASN A 31 1.82 -3.15 -14.85
CA ASN A 31 0.53 -2.79 -15.44
C ASN A 31 -0.65 -3.20 -14.55
N ASN A 32 -0.64 -4.42 -14.01
CA ASN A 32 -1.67 -4.89 -13.08
C ASN A 32 -1.72 -4.02 -11.82
N LEU A 33 -0.56 -3.74 -11.19
CA LEU A 33 -0.49 -2.90 -9.99
C LEU A 33 -1.07 -1.50 -10.23
N ASN A 34 -0.79 -0.88 -11.38
CA ASN A 34 -1.32 0.45 -11.72
C ASN A 34 -2.83 0.43 -11.93
N GLN A 35 -3.36 -0.56 -12.66
CA GLN A 35 -4.80 -0.69 -12.89
C GLN A 35 -5.55 -0.95 -11.59
N ASP A 36 -5.07 -1.91 -10.79
CA ASP A 36 -5.71 -2.33 -9.56
C ASP A 36 -5.63 -1.26 -8.46
N PHE A 37 -4.58 -0.43 -8.46
CA PHE A 37 -4.52 0.77 -7.62
C PHE A 37 -5.61 1.77 -7.96
N MET A 38 -5.84 2.02 -9.26
CA MET A 38 -6.88 2.94 -9.71
C MET A 38 -8.28 2.41 -9.35
N THR A 39 -8.51 1.10 -9.42
CA THR A 39 -9.77 0.46 -8.98
C THR A 39 -9.99 0.63 -7.48
N ALA A 40 -8.97 0.37 -6.64
CA ALA A 40 -9.08 0.59 -5.19
C ALA A 40 -9.43 2.04 -4.86
N PHE A 41 -8.77 2.98 -5.53
CA PHE A 41 -8.86 4.40 -5.19
C PHE A 41 -10.11 5.09 -5.75
N LYS A 42 -10.44 4.88 -7.03
CA LYS A 42 -11.58 5.54 -7.68
C LYS A 42 -12.91 4.88 -7.31
N ASP A 43 -12.95 3.55 -7.36
CA ASP A 43 -14.20 2.81 -7.20
C ASP A 43 -14.49 2.45 -5.74
N LYS A 44 -13.59 2.85 -4.82
CA LYS A 44 -13.61 2.51 -3.39
C LYS A 44 -13.71 1.00 -3.14
N ASN A 45 -13.26 0.20 -4.11
CA ASN A 45 -13.29 -1.25 -4.03
C ASN A 45 -11.92 -1.77 -3.57
N VAL A 46 -11.71 -1.71 -2.26
CA VAL A 46 -10.46 -2.11 -1.62
C VAL A 46 -10.19 -3.61 -1.76
N GLU A 47 -11.22 -4.45 -1.75
CA GLU A 47 -11.09 -5.91 -1.82
C GLU A 47 -10.55 -6.39 -3.16
N ASN A 48 -10.97 -5.75 -4.24
CA ASN A 48 -10.59 -6.11 -5.62
C ASN A 48 -9.44 -5.27 -6.19
N GLY A 49 -8.86 -4.38 -5.39
CA GLY A 49 -7.73 -3.55 -5.82
C GLY A 49 -6.45 -3.82 -5.05
N VAL A 50 -5.40 -3.09 -5.44
CA VAL A 50 -4.10 -3.13 -4.78
C VAL A 50 -3.87 -1.80 -4.08
N ILE A 51 -3.49 -1.86 -2.80
CA ILE A 51 -3.25 -0.66 -1.97
C ILE A 51 -1.82 -0.68 -1.47
N PHE A 52 -1.05 0.34 -1.84
CA PHE A 52 0.30 0.53 -1.34
C PHE A 52 0.25 1.00 0.11
N ALA A 53 0.83 0.21 1.02
CA ALA A 53 0.89 0.53 2.44
C ALA A 53 2.12 -0.13 3.08
N GLY A 54 2.75 0.61 4.00
CA GLY A 54 3.80 0.07 4.87
C GLY A 54 3.23 -0.70 6.06
N GLU A 55 4.11 -1.32 6.85
CA GLU A 55 3.74 -2.05 8.08
C GLU A 55 3.10 -1.14 9.13
N ASP A 56 3.49 0.15 9.13
CA ASP A 56 3.02 1.18 10.05
C ASP A 56 1.53 1.51 9.91
N VAL A 57 0.87 1.05 8.83
CA VAL A 57 -0.58 1.23 8.64
C VAL A 57 -1.39 0.68 9.81
N ASN A 58 -0.87 -0.37 10.48
CA ASN A 58 -1.50 -0.97 11.65
C ASN A 58 -1.51 -0.05 12.88
N LEU A 59 -0.70 1.01 12.90
CA LEU A 59 -0.65 2.01 13.96
C LEU A 59 -1.69 3.12 13.75
N ILE A 60 -2.34 3.15 12.58
CA ILE A 60 -3.32 4.18 12.22
C ILE A 60 -4.73 3.67 12.54
N HIS A 61 -5.27 4.08 13.70
CA HIS A 61 -6.57 3.61 14.18
C HIS A 61 -7.74 4.56 13.87
N GLN A 62 -7.45 5.80 13.48
CA GLN A 62 -8.46 6.81 13.20
C GLN A 62 -8.01 7.74 12.08
N LYS A 63 -8.99 8.32 11.39
CA LYS A 63 -8.72 9.34 10.39
C LYS A 63 -8.35 10.65 11.09
N GLN A 64 -7.22 11.22 10.72
CA GLN A 64 -6.73 12.50 11.24
C GLN A 64 -6.43 13.45 10.09
N SER A 65 -6.53 14.75 10.37
CA SER A 65 -5.95 15.77 9.50
C SER A 65 -4.42 15.74 9.59
N ALA A 66 -3.73 16.22 8.55
CA ALA A 66 -2.27 16.30 8.56
C ALA A 66 -1.74 17.12 9.76
N GLN A 67 -2.44 18.20 10.14
CA GLN A 67 -2.05 19.03 11.28
C GLN A 67 -2.14 18.27 12.62
N GLN A 68 -3.18 17.45 12.81
CA GLN A 68 -3.33 16.63 14.02
C GLN A 68 -2.18 15.63 14.15
N ILE A 69 -1.82 14.97 13.04
CA ILE A 69 -0.70 14.03 13.00
C ILE A 69 0.61 14.74 13.40
N ILE A 70 0.89 15.91 12.81
CA ILE A 70 2.12 16.67 13.13
C ILE A 70 2.16 17.07 14.62
N ASN A 71 1.05 17.54 15.16
CA ASN A 71 0.96 17.95 16.57
C ASN A 71 1.19 16.77 17.53
N GLU A 72 0.59 15.61 17.25
CA GLU A 72 0.76 14.40 18.05
C GLU A 72 2.21 13.88 18.01
N LEU A 73 2.84 13.90 16.82
CA LEU A 73 4.24 13.51 16.66
C LEU A 73 5.18 14.44 17.42
N ALA A 74 4.95 15.76 17.36
CA ALA A 74 5.76 16.74 18.08
C ALA A 74 5.65 16.54 19.61
N GLN A 75 4.43 16.34 20.13
CA GLN A 75 4.21 16.08 21.57
C GLN A 75 4.79 14.73 22.03
N GLY A 76 4.81 13.73 21.15
CA GLY A 76 5.38 12.42 21.45
C GLY A 76 6.90 12.43 21.60
N LEU A 77 7.60 13.37 20.94
CA LEU A 77 9.06 13.49 20.98
C LEU A 77 9.59 14.27 22.20
N GLU A 78 8.71 15.01 22.89
CA GLU A 78 9.05 15.79 24.09
C GLU A 78 8.93 15.00 25.40
N LYS A 79 8.61 13.69 25.32
CA LYS A 79 8.54 12.76 26.46
C LYS A 79 9.79 11.88 26.53
#